data_AF-A0A1Q5PG52-F1
#
_entry.id   AF-A0A1Q5PG52-F1
#
_cell.length_a   1.000
_cell.length_b   1.000
_cell.length_c   1.000
_cell.angle_alpha   90.00
_cell.angle_beta   90.00
_cell.angle_gamma   90.00
#
_symmetry.space_group_name_H-M   'P 1'
#
loop_
_entity.id
_entity.type
_entity.pdbx_description
1 polymer ?
#
loop_
_entity_poly.entity_id
_entity_poly.type
_entity_poly.pdbx_seq_one_letter_code
_entity_poly.pdbx_strand_id
1 'polypeptide(L)'
;MELEKFKELHARFFGKELPEEVTDTEEYEAYVEAIHEDEVCYNWATAEKLNAKGFAYESYCCLMLADKVYQSLDEDGEIKYDDPDVIINKWDEGLYGIPVHDGGASMVVINYCPWCGTKLSK
;
A
#
# COMPACT_ATOMS: atom_id res chain seq x y z
N MET A 1 -7.98 -5.56 -16.47
CA MET A 1 -9.39 -6.06 -16.41
C MET A 1 -10.32 -4.86 -16.44
N GLU A 2 -11.55 -4.94 -16.94
CA GLU A 2 -12.49 -3.80 -16.81
C GLU A 2 -12.77 -3.47 -15.33
N LEU A 3 -12.70 -2.18 -14.98
CA LEU A 3 -12.77 -1.72 -13.59
C LEU A 3 -14.06 -2.16 -12.88
N GLU A 4 -15.21 -2.15 -13.54
CA GLU A 4 -16.48 -2.57 -12.92
C GLU A 4 -16.46 -4.06 -12.55
N LYS A 5 -15.94 -4.92 -13.44
CA LYS A 5 -15.75 -6.34 -13.13
C LYS A 5 -14.76 -6.51 -11.97
N PHE A 6 -13.69 -5.74 -11.96
CA PHE A 6 -12.72 -5.75 -10.87
C PHE A 6 -13.38 -5.42 -9.52
N LYS A 7 -14.23 -4.39 -9.45
CA LYS A 7 -14.94 -4.01 -8.21
C LYS A 7 -15.82 -5.13 -7.67
N GLU A 8 -16.52 -5.85 -8.55
CA GLU A 8 -17.33 -7.01 -8.16
C GLU A 8 -16.47 -8.11 -7.54
N LEU A 9 -15.34 -8.43 -8.18
CA LEU A 9 -14.38 -9.42 -7.66
C LEU A 9 -13.70 -8.94 -6.37
N HIS A 10 -13.36 -7.66 -6.27
CA HIS A 10 -12.78 -7.05 -5.08
C HIS A 10 -13.72 -7.19 -3.88
N ALA A 11 -15.01 -6.86 -4.06
CA ALA A 11 -16.02 -7.05 -3.01
C ALA A 11 -16.20 -8.53 -2.63
N ARG A 12 -15.95 -9.46 -3.56
CA ARG A 12 -16.03 -10.90 -3.31
C ARG A 12 -14.82 -11.46 -2.58
N PHE A 13 -13.61 -11.06 -2.96
CA PHE A 13 -12.37 -11.70 -2.55
C PHE A 13 -11.54 -10.93 -1.51
N PHE A 14 -11.55 -9.59 -1.56
CA PHE A 14 -10.67 -8.78 -0.73
C PHE A 14 -10.95 -8.96 0.77
N GLY A 15 -9.90 -9.22 1.55
CA GLY A 15 -9.95 -9.27 3.02
C GLY A 15 -10.73 -10.45 3.60
N LYS A 16 -10.99 -11.50 2.82
CA LYS A 16 -11.72 -12.70 3.28
C LYS A 16 -10.82 -13.92 3.29
N GLU A 17 -11.05 -14.81 4.25
CA GLU A 17 -10.51 -16.17 4.21
C GLU A 17 -11.32 -16.95 3.16
N LEU A 18 -10.65 -17.30 2.06
CA LEU A 18 -11.27 -18.01 0.93
C LEU A 18 -10.83 -19.49 0.94
N PRO A 19 -11.72 -20.42 0.58
CA PRO A 19 -11.34 -21.81 0.35
C PRO A 19 -10.33 -21.95 -0.80
N GLU A 20 -9.49 -22.98 -0.75
CA GLU A 20 -8.47 -23.27 -1.78
C GLU A 20 -9.10 -23.43 -3.17
N GLU A 21 -10.30 -24.03 -3.23
CA GLU A 21 -11.02 -24.23 -4.49
C GLU A 21 -11.46 -22.91 -5.15
N VAL A 22 -11.48 -21.81 -4.39
CA VAL A 22 -11.76 -20.47 -4.92
C VAL A 22 -10.45 -19.79 -5.34
N THR A 23 -9.37 -19.92 -4.56
CA THR A 23 -8.08 -19.29 -4.87
C THR A 23 -7.39 -19.92 -6.07
N ASP A 24 -7.70 -21.18 -6.40
CA ASP A 24 -7.15 -21.89 -7.56
C ASP A 24 -7.93 -21.63 -8.86
N THR A 25 -8.93 -20.74 -8.85
CA THR A 25 -9.72 -20.43 -10.04
C THR A 25 -9.04 -19.37 -10.92
N GLU A 26 -9.21 -19.49 -12.24
CA GLU A 26 -8.81 -18.47 -13.22
C GLU A 26 -9.44 -17.09 -12.91
N GLU A 27 -10.62 -17.07 -12.28
CA GLU A 27 -11.30 -15.83 -11.87
C GLU A 27 -10.55 -15.11 -10.74
N TYR A 28 -10.08 -15.86 -9.74
CA TYR A 28 -9.27 -15.31 -8.67
C TYR A 28 -7.89 -14.89 -9.18
N GLU A 29 -7.25 -15.69 -10.04
CA GLU A 29 -5.99 -15.33 -10.68
C GLU A 29 -6.11 -14.01 -11.46
N ALA A 30 -7.13 -13.87 -12.30
CA ALA A 30 -7.37 -12.63 -13.04
C ALA A 30 -7.61 -11.42 -12.13
N TYR A 31 -8.23 -11.62 -10.96
CA TYR A 31 -8.38 -10.56 -9.95
C TYR A 31 -7.04 -10.15 -9.34
N VAL A 32 -6.19 -11.13 -8.98
CA VAL A 32 -4.85 -10.88 -8.42
C VAL A 32 -3.95 -10.20 -9.45
N GLU A 33 -3.98 -10.63 -10.71
CA GLU A 33 -3.26 -9.96 -11.80
C GLU A 33 -3.73 -8.52 -11.97
N ALA A 34 -5.05 -8.27 -11.94
CA ALA A 34 -5.58 -6.92 -12.05
C ALA A 34 -5.12 -6.01 -10.89
N ILE A 35 -4.96 -6.53 -9.66
CA ILE A 35 -4.40 -5.72 -8.55
C ILE A 35 -2.95 -5.31 -8.84
N HIS A 36 -2.14 -6.20 -9.40
CA HIS A 36 -0.70 -5.97 -9.51
C HIS A 36 -0.27 -5.29 -10.80
N GLU A 37 -0.97 -5.55 -11.90
CA GLU A 37 -0.54 -5.13 -13.23
C GLU A 37 -1.39 -4.00 -13.83
N ASP A 38 -2.62 -3.81 -13.34
CA ASP A 38 -3.52 -2.77 -13.83
C ASP A 38 -3.54 -1.57 -12.88
N GLU A 39 -2.91 -0.47 -13.32
CA GLU A 39 -2.77 0.75 -12.52
C GLU A 39 -4.13 1.31 -12.06
N VAL A 40 -5.17 1.21 -12.88
CA VAL A 40 -6.50 1.75 -12.55
C VAL A 40 -7.15 0.92 -11.44
N CYS A 41 -7.07 -0.41 -11.54
CA CYS A 41 -7.58 -1.33 -10.53
C CYS A 41 -6.81 -1.18 -9.21
N TYR A 42 -5.47 -1.14 -9.28
CA TYR A 42 -4.60 -0.90 -8.13
C TYR A 42 -4.96 0.41 -7.40
N ASN A 43 -5.02 1.51 -8.16
CA ASN A 43 -5.29 2.83 -7.60
C ASN A 43 -6.68 2.88 -6.95
N TRP A 44 -7.70 2.32 -7.61
CA TRP A 44 -9.04 2.30 -7.03
C TRP A 44 -9.10 1.48 -5.73
N ALA A 45 -8.55 0.25 -5.72
CA ALA A 45 -8.56 -0.62 -4.54
C ALA A 45 -7.80 0.01 -3.36
N THR A 46 -6.65 0.63 -3.66
CA THR A 46 -5.82 1.30 -2.66
C THR A 46 -6.53 2.51 -2.07
N ALA A 47 -7.14 3.36 -2.90
CA ALA A 47 -7.88 4.52 -2.44
C ALA A 47 -9.10 4.12 -1.59
N GLU A 48 -9.83 3.08 -1.99
CA GLU A 48 -10.97 2.55 -1.22
C GLU A 48 -10.51 2.10 0.19
N LYS A 49 -9.44 1.31 0.25
CA LYS A 49 -8.85 0.83 1.50
C LYS A 49 -8.41 1.98 2.41
N LEU A 50 -7.65 2.95 1.89
CA LEU A 50 -7.12 4.05 2.68
C LEU A 50 -8.23 4.99 3.17
N ASN A 51 -9.24 5.25 2.34
CA ASN A 51 -10.42 6.02 2.72
C ASN A 51 -11.22 5.32 3.83
N ALA A 52 -11.44 4.01 3.72
CA ALA A 52 -12.14 3.22 4.75
C ALA A 52 -11.41 3.25 6.11
N LYS A 53 -10.10 3.48 6.11
CA LYS A 53 -9.25 3.62 7.29
C LYS A 53 -9.08 5.06 7.76
N GLY A 54 -9.68 6.04 7.09
CA GLY A 54 -9.57 7.46 7.42
C GLY A 54 -8.15 8.02 7.24
N PHE A 55 -7.31 7.38 6.42
CA PHE A 55 -5.94 7.81 6.19
C PHE A 55 -5.91 8.91 5.12
N ALA A 56 -5.21 10.01 5.39
CA ALA A 56 -5.12 11.19 4.51
C ALA A 56 -4.19 10.95 3.30
N TYR A 57 -4.54 10.00 2.44
CA TYR A 57 -3.72 9.57 1.31
C TYR A 57 -3.52 10.64 0.23
N GLU A 58 -4.41 11.63 0.15
CA GLU A 58 -4.34 12.74 -0.81
C GLU A 58 -3.17 13.71 -0.52
N SER A 59 -2.60 13.64 0.69
CA SER A 59 -1.40 14.40 1.05
C SER A 59 -0.10 13.83 0.45
N TYR A 60 -0.18 12.66 -0.18
CA TYR A 60 0.97 11.98 -0.80
C TYR A 60 0.96 12.13 -2.32
N CYS A 61 2.14 12.07 -2.92
CA CYS A 61 2.30 12.26 -4.37
C CYS A 61 1.72 11.13 -5.23
N CYS A 62 1.52 9.94 -4.66
CA CYS A 62 0.87 8.81 -5.32
C CYS A 62 0.32 7.82 -4.29
N LEU A 63 -0.63 6.98 -4.72
CA LEU A 63 -1.27 5.98 -3.86
C LEU A 63 -0.30 4.89 -3.39
N MET A 64 0.71 4.55 -4.20
CA MET A 64 1.73 3.59 -3.80
C MET A 64 2.55 4.08 -2.58
N LEU A 65 2.94 5.36 -2.57
CA LEU A 65 3.64 5.93 -1.41
C LEU A 65 2.71 6.01 -0.20
N ALA A 66 1.46 6.45 -0.39
CA ALA A 66 0.48 6.50 0.70
C ALA A 66 0.24 5.11 1.31
N ASP A 67 0.11 4.08 0.47
CA ASP A 67 -0.06 2.69 0.88
C ASP A 67 1.12 2.18 1.70
N LYS A 68 2.36 2.42 1.25
CA LYS A 68 3.56 1.95 1.97
C LYS A 68 3.75 2.67 3.29
N VAL A 69 3.47 3.98 3.33
CA VAL A 69 3.49 4.72 4.61
C VAL A 69 2.37 4.22 5.53
N TYR A 70 1.17 3.98 5.04
CA TYR A 70 0.10 3.40 5.87
C TYR A 70 0.48 2.02 6.43
N GLN A 71 1.08 1.15 5.61
CA GLN A 71 1.58 -0.17 6.04
C GLN A 71 2.69 -0.08 7.09
N SER A 72 3.38 1.06 7.21
CA SER A 72 4.39 1.27 8.23
C SER A 72 3.85 1.55 9.62
N LEU A 73 2.57 1.90 9.72
CA LEU A 73 1.94 2.32 10.97
C LEU A 73 1.23 1.15 11.65
N ASP A 74 1.20 1.18 12.98
CA ASP A 74 0.37 0.30 13.80
C ASP A 74 -1.06 0.85 14.00
N GLU A 75 -1.82 0.23 14.90
CA GLU A 75 -3.21 0.63 15.20
C GLU A 75 -3.32 2.00 15.90
N ASP A 76 -2.26 2.42 16.59
CA ASP A 76 -2.18 3.70 17.29
C ASP A 76 -1.62 4.81 16.38
N GLY A 77 -1.15 4.45 15.19
CA GLY A 77 -0.54 5.36 14.22
C GLY A 77 0.95 5.56 14.41
N GLU A 78 1.60 4.70 15.19
CA GLU A 78 3.04 4.73 15.46
C GLU A 78 3.81 3.87 14.46
N ILE A 79 5.09 4.19 14.25
CA ILE A 79 5.95 3.48 13.28
C ILE A 79 6.33 2.09 13.82
N LYS A 80 6.09 1.05 13.02
CA LYS A 80 6.52 -0.34 13.29
C LYS A 80 7.99 -0.57 12.95
N TYR A 81 8.90 -0.22 13.85
CA TYR A 81 10.36 -0.35 13.61
C TYR A 81 10.84 -1.81 13.42
N ASP A 82 10.19 -2.77 14.08
CA ASP A 82 10.60 -4.18 14.09
C ASP A 82 9.95 -5.04 12.98
N ASP A 83 9.14 -4.42 12.11
CA ASP A 83 8.41 -5.14 11.06
C ASP A 83 9.22 -5.17 9.74
N PRO A 84 9.73 -6.34 9.30
CA PRO A 84 10.55 -6.47 8.10
C PRO A 84 9.78 -6.24 6.80
N ASP A 85 8.44 -6.22 6.84
CA ASP A 85 7.61 -5.94 5.67
C ASP A 85 7.46 -4.44 5.40
N VAL A 86 7.99 -3.60 6.30
CA VAL A 86 7.92 -2.15 6.20
C VAL A 86 9.02 -1.60 5.29
N ILE A 87 8.61 -1.13 4.11
CA ILE A 87 9.54 -0.68 3.06
C ILE A 87 9.86 0.83 3.15
N ILE A 88 8.87 1.67 3.50
CA ILE A 88 9.02 3.14 3.59
C ILE A 88 8.18 3.69 4.73
N ASN A 89 8.77 4.57 5.54
CA ASN A 89 8.05 5.31 6.57
C ASN A 89 8.17 6.82 6.34
N LYS A 90 7.33 7.56 7.05
CA LYS A 90 7.39 9.01 7.17
C LYS A 90 7.63 9.37 8.65
N TRP A 91 8.69 10.10 8.94
CA TRP A 91 9.02 10.58 10.29
C TRP A 91 8.48 12.00 10.53
N ASP A 92 8.45 12.42 11.80
CA ASP A 92 7.86 13.69 12.29
C ASP A 92 8.36 14.95 11.57
N GLU A 93 9.59 14.92 11.04
CA GLU A 93 10.18 16.02 10.26
C GLU A 93 9.75 16.04 8.78
N GLY A 94 8.74 15.25 8.41
CA GLY A 94 8.30 15.09 7.01
C GLY A 94 9.27 14.26 6.15
N LEU A 95 10.29 13.66 6.78
CA LEU A 95 11.28 12.85 6.09
C LEU A 95 10.71 11.49 5.72
N TYR A 96 11.01 11.06 4.50
CA TYR A 96 10.73 9.72 4.03
C TYR A 96 12.02 8.92 3.99
N GLY A 97 11.95 7.64 4.32
CA GLY A 97 13.13 6.78 4.30
C GLY A 97 12.79 5.30 4.30
N ILE A 98 13.77 4.52 3.88
CA ILE A 98 13.75 3.06 3.98
C ILE A 98 14.31 2.71 5.37
N PRO A 99 13.53 2.06 6.25
CA PRO A 99 14.01 1.66 7.56
C PRO A 99 15.19 0.69 7.45
N VAL A 100 16.14 0.81 8.37
CA VAL A 100 17.21 -0.18 8.53
C VAL A 100 16.84 -1.03 9.74
N HIS A 101 16.62 -2.33 9.53
CA HIS A 101 16.25 -3.27 10.61
C HIS A 101 17.49 -3.72 11.40
N ASP A 102 18.19 -2.76 12.01
CA ASP A 102 19.34 -2.99 12.91
C ASP A 102 18.94 -2.98 14.39
N GLY A 103 17.63 -2.90 14.69
CA GLY A 103 17.08 -2.77 16.04
C GLY A 103 17.03 -1.32 16.56
N GLY A 104 17.27 -0.32 15.70
CA GLY A 104 17.14 1.11 16.00
C GLY A 104 16.22 1.86 15.02
N ALA A 105 16.15 3.18 15.19
CA ALA A 105 15.37 4.07 14.32
C ALA A 105 16.17 4.55 13.08
N SER A 106 17.19 3.78 12.68
CA SER A 106 18.06 4.09 11.55
C SER A 106 17.28 4.04 10.23
N MET A 107 17.58 4.93 9.28
CA MET A 107 16.97 4.91 7.95
C MET A 107 17.90 5.40 6.85
N VAL A 108 17.62 4.96 5.61
CA VAL A 108 18.15 5.55 4.38
C VAL A 108 17.14 6.58 3.88
N VAL A 109 17.47 7.87 4.00
CA VAL A 109 16.60 8.97 3.56
C VAL A 109 16.41 8.93 2.04
N ILE A 110 15.16 9.06 1.59
CA ILE A 110 14.78 9.19 0.19
C ILE A 110 14.25 10.60 -0.10
N ASN A 111 14.74 11.22 -1.16
CA ASN A 111 14.34 12.58 -1.56
C ASN A 111 13.33 12.60 -2.72
N TYR A 112 13.10 11.44 -3.33
CA TYR A 112 12.22 11.28 -4.49
C TYR A 112 11.39 10.02 -4.29
N CYS A 113 10.11 10.07 -4.65
CA CYS A 113 9.23 8.92 -4.62
C CYS A 113 9.76 7.84 -5.57
N PRO A 114 10.01 6.60 -5.09
CA PRO A 114 10.52 5.52 -5.94
C PRO A 114 9.58 5.13 -7.07
N TRP A 115 8.28 5.44 -6.95
CA TRP A 115 7.26 5.01 -7.90
C TRP A 115 6.88 6.07 -8.92
N CYS A 116 6.65 7.32 -8.50
CA CYS A 116 6.26 8.39 -9.44
C CYS A 116 7.35 9.44 -9.70
N GLY A 117 8.50 9.35 -9.02
CA GLY A 117 9.62 10.29 -9.21
C GLY A 117 9.39 11.70 -8.67
N THR A 118 8.24 11.99 -8.05
CA THR A 118 7.99 13.29 -7.41
C THR A 118 9.00 13.55 -6.31
N LYS A 119 9.57 14.76 -6.28
CA LYS A 119 10.44 15.20 -5.19
C LYS A 119 9.63 15.24 -3.89
N LEU A 120 10.07 14.49 -2.90
CA LEU A 120 9.48 14.51 -1.57
C LEU A 120 10.04 15.74 -0.85
N SER A 121 9.19 16.72 -0.62
CA SER A 121 9.57 17.91 0.13
C SER A 121 9.83 17.53 1.59
N LYS A 122 10.75 18.26 2.23
CA LYS A 122 10.71 18.43 3.68
C LYS A 122 9.48 19.26 4.06
#